data_AF-A0A0C9ZEX1-F1
#
_entry.id   AF-A0A0C9ZEX1-F1
#
_cell.length_a   1.000
_cell.length_b   1.000
_cell.length_c   1.000
_cell.angle_alpha   90.00
_cell.angle_beta   90.00
_cell.angle_gamma   90.00
#
_symmetry.space_group_name_H-M   'P 1'
#
loop_
_entity.id
_entity.type
_entity.pdbx_description
1 polymer ?
#
loop_
_entity_poly.entity_id
_entity_poly.type
_entity_poly.pdbx_seq_one_letter_code
_entity_poly.pdbx_strand_id
1 'polypeptide(L)'
;MPAGSIEHGSQLSILRISRLTRPLRTKCTALAIYIESTRKSSGTSATRGRSSAPLSAITHSPGMSKKSQLQHGSVADHKLTRHINAVSDAFRNIVVAIFGIPCSERITSLAAICGSIVGGNIPVTISDFPGNVSLDDSEDEDIIRTYAEEIYESVPPHYRRFLVVSHVISIILHTSRHHALVNNLLDVCISFGILHDAQHLLNIVLSQAFTLNPSCLALATHPVYDTHLMGLHTRWITGYRKQKPAHDVPHFTTSAFFKAVLSTFTLLEDLPLPAWNAFIKLVDTIGRQDVDSFVCTIHALAMFLFSNGAHTLQRGNRSPMTENVCISEMQFRLVEWLGDLWDSFAPLWGKADLFSNQGLYLLVDVLDNCCSPGARNNNEFAAGDELPIVTVFATQLLCHFEDFGDRLASILQGITPVPTMYHRLVLYLSRRQDTQESRVLSEHFMSQLRMYSSVLCSRKLLKLDASLLPDSDMGEPDDTGEAHSASSPRHGPPSKRPRINFSTLLADAQTNRVVLHAKKGSSKIPEKFVIPLAASHPSPVTHRTEPSPHTHQAESILSDDSLDLFAPSSPRSE
;
A
#
# COMPACT_ATOMS: atom_id res chain seq x y z
N MET A 1 29.17 22.47 10.07
CA MET A 1 28.66 22.63 8.70
C MET A 1 28.81 24.10 8.34
N PRO A 2 29.64 24.47 7.34
CA PRO A 2 29.82 25.88 6.98
C PRO A 2 28.56 26.39 6.27
N ALA A 3 28.03 27.52 6.75
CA ALA A 3 26.78 28.15 6.30
C ALA A 3 26.90 28.90 4.95
N GLY A 4 27.73 28.41 4.03
CA GLY A 4 28.32 29.25 2.98
C GLY A 4 27.92 29.01 1.52
N SER A 5 26.93 28.17 1.17
CA SER A 5 26.65 27.93 -0.26
C SER A 5 25.18 27.71 -0.66
N ILE A 6 24.21 28.20 0.11
CA ILE A 6 22.78 28.12 -0.26
C ILE A 6 22.32 29.47 -0.84
N GLU A 7 22.95 29.93 -1.92
CA GLU A 7 22.48 31.10 -2.69
C GLU A 7 22.27 30.78 -4.17
N HIS A 8 22.02 29.52 -4.53
CA HIS A 8 21.79 29.14 -5.95
C HIS A 8 20.34 28.79 -6.29
N GLY A 9 19.41 28.99 -5.34
CA GLY A 9 18.00 29.09 -5.65
C GLY A 9 17.62 30.54 -5.92
N SER A 10 17.86 31.03 -7.14
CA SER A 10 17.31 32.30 -7.61
C SER A 10 15.83 32.39 -7.22
N GLN A 11 15.46 33.37 -6.39
CA GLN A 11 14.14 33.48 -5.78
C GLN A 11 13.04 33.30 -6.83
N LEU A 12 12.12 32.35 -6.60
CA LEU A 12 10.95 32.11 -7.44
C LEU A 12 9.93 33.24 -7.20
N SER A 13 10.07 34.32 -7.97
CA SER A 13 9.06 35.38 -8.04
C SER A 13 7.80 34.88 -8.74
N ILE A 14 6.64 35.47 -8.45
CA ILE A 14 5.37 35.13 -9.10
C ILE A 14 5.46 35.28 -10.61
N LEU A 15 6.03 36.38 -11.08
CA LEU A 15 6.25 36.60 -12.52
C LEU A 15 7.04 35.47 -13.17
N ARG A 16 8.05 34.93 -12.49
CA ARG A 16 8.81 33.77 -12.99
C ARG A 16 7.97 32.50 -12.99
N ILE A 17 7.18 32.28 -11.93
CA ILE A 17 6.24 31.14 -11.86
C ILE A 17 5.25 31.20 -13.02
N SER A 18 4.61 32.34 -13.26
CA SER A 18 3.64 32.54 -14.35
C SER A 18 4.28 32.36 -15.73
N ARG A 19 5.53 32.82 -15.92
CA ARG A 19 6.28 32.59 -17.17
C ARG A 19 6.60 31.11 -17.39
N LEU A 20 6.95 30.37 -16.33
CA LEU A 20 7.25 28.94 -16.39
C LEU A 20 6.00 28.09 -16.66
N THR A 21 4.86 28.44 -16.07
CA THR A 21 3.60 27.67 -16.21
C THR A 21 2.86 27.96 -17.51
N ARG A 22 3.04 29.12 -18.14
CA ARG A 22 2.36 29.48 -19.40
C ARG A 22 2.58 28.48 -20.54
N PRO A 23 3.82 28.09 -20.91
CA PRO A 23 4.04 27.08 -21.95
C PRO A 23 3.38 25.74 -21.63
N LEU A 24 3.42 25.32 -20.36
CA LEU A 24 2.79 24.09 -19.91
C LEU A 24 1.27 24.14 -20.14
N ARG A 25 0.59 25.21 -19.70
CA ARG A 25 -0.85 25.38 -19.91
C ARG A 25 -1.21 25.27 -21.38
N THR A 26 -0.47 25.95 -22.27
CA THR A 26 -0.67 25.83 -23.72
C THR A 26 -0.53 24.38 -24.23
N LYS A 27 0.46 23.62 -23.74
CA LYS A 27 0.62 22.20 -24.12
C LYS A 27 -0.50 21.32 -23.55
N CYS A 28 -0.96 21.59 -22.33
CA CYS A 28 -2.10 20.93 -21.72
C CYS A 28 -3.38 21.17 -22.51
N THR A 29 -3.70 22.42 -22.86
CA THR A 29 -4.84 22.77 -23.72
C THR A 29 -4.77 22.04 -25.06
N ALA A 30 -3.61 22.01 -25.71
CA ALA A 30 -3.43 21.28 -26.97
C ALA A 30 -3.69 19.76 -26.82
N LEU A 31 -3.22 19.15 -25.72
CA LEU A 31 -3.49 17.75 -25.41
C LEU A 31 -4.99 17.51 -25.15
N ALA A 32 -5.66 18.38 -24.40
CA ALA A 32 -7.10 18.28 -24.13
C ALA A 32 -7.93 18.37 -25.42
N ILE A 33 -7.66 19.36 -26.29
CA ILE A 33 -8.28 19.48 -27.62
C ILE A 33 -8.13 18.17 -28.39
N TYR A 34 -6.92 17.62 -28.41
CA TYR A 34 -6.62 16.40 -29.14
C TYR A 34 -7.45 15.22 -28.59
N ILE A 35 -7.44 15.00 -27.28
CA ILE A 35 -8.24 13.94 -26.63
C ILE A 35 -9.73 14.10 -26.93
N GLU A 36 -10.27 15.32 -26.86
CA GLU A 36 -11.69 15.58 -27.12
C GLU A 36 -12.07 15.36 -28.59
N SER A 37 -11.20 15.79 -29.51
CA SER A 37 -11.39 15.56 -30.96
C SER A 37 -11.39 14.07 -31.32
N THR A 38 -10.52 13.27 -30.69
CA THR A 38 -10.47 11.83 -30.92
C THR A 38 -11.71 11.13 -30.38
N ARG A 39 -12.24 11.55 -29.22
CA ARG A 39 -13.50 11.04 -28.66
C ARG A 39 -14.69 11.27 -29.59
N LYS A 40 -14.84 12.49 -30.12
CA LYS A 40 -15.95 12.84 -31.03
C LYS A 40 -15.91 12.05 -32.34
N SER A 41 -14.72 11.79 -32.89
CA SER A 41 -14.57 11.04 -34.15
C SER A 41 -14.99 9.57 -34.05
N SER A 42 -15.00 8.99 -32.84
CA SER A 42 -15.26 7.57 -32.63
C SER A 42 -16.76 7.21 -32.57
N GLY A 43 -17.66 8.19 -32.51
CA GLY A 43 -19.10 7.98 -32.29
C GLY A 43 -19.91 7.57 -33.52
N THR A 44 -19.40 7.76 -34.74
CA THR A 44 -20.23 7.61 -35.96
C THR A 44 -20.07 6.27 -36.69
N SER A 45 -19.17 5.39 -36.24
CA SER A 45 -19.02 4.05 -36.82
C SER A 45 -19.83 3.03 -36.02
N ALA A 46 -21.15 3.06 -36.21
CA ALA A 46 -22.03 2.00 -35.75
C ALA A 46 -21.59 0.64 -36.35
N THR A 47 -21.80 -0.43 -35.57
CA THR A 47 -21.69 -1.86 -35.93
C THR A 47 -20.30 -2.48 -36.22
N ARG A 48 -19.39 -2.45 -35.23
CA ARG A 48 -18.58 -3.65 -34.84
C ARG A 48 -17.72 -3.33 -33.61
N GLY A 49 -17.92 -4.09 -32.53
CA GLY A 49 -17.31 -3.87 -31.22
C GLY A 49 -15.78 -3.76 -31.28
N ARG A 50 -15.27 -2.54 -31.11
CA ARG A 50 -13.86 -2.26 -30.82
C ARG A 50 -13.73 -2.06 -29.32
N SER A 51 -13.29 -3.10 -28.62
CA SER A 51 -12.67 -2.98 -27.31
C SER A 51 -11.36 -2.20 -27.47
N SER A 52 -11.34 -0.96 -27.01
CA SER A 52 -10.08 -0.23 -26.81
C SER A 52 -9.25 -1.02 -25.80
N ALA A 53 -8.18 -1.68 -26.22
CA ALA A 53 -7.28 -2.42 -25.34
C ALA A 53 -6.17 -1.46 -24.84
N PRO A 54 -6.16 -1.04 -23.56
CA PRO A 54 -5.36 0.09 -23.11
C PRO A 54 -3.88 -0.22 -22.78
N LEU A 55 -3.40 -1.48 -22.82
CA LEU A 55 -2.02 -1.81 -22.40
C LEU A 55 -1.21 -2.63 -23.41
N SER A 56 -1.81 -3.20 -24.45
CA SER A 56 -1.08 -3.99 -25.45
C SER A 56 -0.18 -3.14 -26.36
N ALA A 57 -0.36 -1.82 -26.38
CA ALA A 57 0.44 -0.90 -27.20
C ALA A 57 1.81 -0.53 -26.60
N ILE A 58 2.08 -0.88 -25.34
CA ILE A 58 3.30 -0.41 -24.63
C ILE A 58 4.43 -1.45 -24.68
N THR A 59 4.12 -2.72 -24.93
CA THR A 59 5.15 -3.74 -25.10
C THR A 59 5.45 -3.94 -26.58
N HIS A 60 6.20 -3.01 -27.16
CA HIS A 60 6.89 -3.25 -28.42
C HIS A 60 7.94 -4.35 -28.22
N SER A 61 7.50 -5.61 -28.30
CA SER A 61 8.39 -6.74 -28.52
C SER A 61 9.05 -6.56 -29.90
N PRO A 62 10.38 -6.49 -29.99
CA PRO A 62 11.08 -6.34 -31.26
C PRO A 62 11.13 -7.71 -31.94
N GLY A 63 10.03 -8.13 -32.56
CA GLY A 63 10.03 -9.42 -33.26
C GLY A 63 8.72 -9.80 -33.90
N MET A 64 8.75 -9.91 -35.23
CA MET A 64 7.80 -10.60 -36.12
C MET A 64 6.67 -9.75 -36.75
N SER A 65 6.93 -9.47 -38.03
CA SER A 65 6.10 -8.83 -39.05
C SER A 65 4.68 -9.40 -39.17
N LYS A 66 3.68 -8.60 -38.80
CA LYS A 66 2.34 -8.64 -39.41
C LYS A 66 2.03 -7.26 -39.99
N LYS A 67 2.48 -7.05 -41.24
CA LYS A 67 2.32 -5.83 -42.03
C LYS A 67 1.04 -5.90 -42.86
N SER A 68 -0.03 -5.21 -42.49
CA SER A 68 -0.91 -4.53 -43.47
C SER A 68 -2.14 -3.83 -42.86
N GLN A 69 -2.67 -4.25 -41.70
CA GLN A 69 -3.92 -3.68 -41.16
C GLN A 69 -3.74 -2.67 -40.01
N LEU A 70 -2.50 -2.31 -39.69
CA LEU A 70 -2.10 -1.46 -38.54
C LEU A 70 -1.82 0.01 -38.88
N GLN A 71 -1.91 0.43 -40.15
CA GLN A 71 -1.37 1.74 -40.55
C GLN A 71 -2.21 2.95 -40.10
N HIS A 72 -3.54 2.84 -40.01
CA HIS A 72 -4.37 4.00 -39.63
C HIS A 72 -4.45 4.27 -38.11
N GLY A 73 -4.33 3.24 -37.26
CA GLY A 73 -4.24 3.45 -35.81
C GLY A 73 -2.95 4.16 -35.40
N SER A 74 -1.84 3.78 -36.05
CA SER A 74 -0.50 4.28 -35.75
C SER A 74 -0.36 5.81 -35.82
N VAL A 75 -1.03 6.48 -36.78
CA VAL A 75 -0.88 7.93 -36.95
C VAL A 75 -1.56 8.73 -35.82
N ALA A 76 -2.73 8.28 -35.36
CA ALA A 76 -3.41 8.92 -34.23
C ALA A 76 -2.62 8.68 -32.92
N ASP A 77 -2.19 7.44 -32.69
CA ASP A 77 -1.40 7.08 -31.51
C ASP A 77 -0.07 7.86 -31.45
N HIS A 78 0.57 8.07 -32.60
CA HIS A 78 1.79 8.88 -32.69
C HIS A 78 1.53 10.36 -32.33
N LYS A 79 0.42 10.94 -32.80
CA LYS A 79 0.04 12.32 -32.45
C LYS A 79 -0.25 12.45 -30.95
N LEU A 80 -0.98 11.51 -30.35
CA LEU A 80 -1.23 11.51 -28.91
C LEU A 80 0.08 11.44 -28.12
N THR A 81 0.95 10.52 -28.50
CA THR A 81 2.27 10.33 -27.88
C THR A 81 3.10 11.61 -27.95
N ARG A 82 3.08 12.31 -29.09
CA ARG A 82 3.76 13.60 -29.25
C ARG A 82 3.22 14.68 -28.30
N HIS A 83 1.90 14.76 -28.09
CA HIS A 83 1.32 15.72 -27.15
C HIS A 83 1.65 15.36 -25.69
N ILE A 84 1.59 14.08 -25.33
CA ILE A 84 1.98 13.58 -24.00
C ILE A 84 3.44 13.92 -23.69
N ASN A 85 4.35 13.68 -24.65
CA ASN A 85 5.76 14.00 -24.49
C ASN A 85 5.99 15.50 -24.39
N ALA A 86 5.29 16.32 -25.19
CA ALA A 86 5.40 17.78 -25.11
C ALA A 86 4.97 18.34 -23.73
N VAL A 87 3.93 17.78 -23.11
CA VAL A 87 3.53 18.14 -21.74
C VAL A 87 4.57 17.67 -20.73
N SER A 88 5.07 16.44 -20.89
CA SER A 88 6.09 15.85 -20.01
C SER A 88 7.40 16.63 -20.04
N ASP A 89 7.82 17.10 -21.23
CA ASP A 89 9.02 17.91 -21.42
C ASP A 89 8.85 19.31 -20.84
N ALA A 90 7.67 19.93 -21.02
CA ALA A 90 7.35 21.20 -20.37
C ALA A 90 7.40 21.08 -18.85
N PHE A 91 6.84 20.00 -18.28
CA PHE A 91 6.96 19.71 -16.85
C PHE A 91 8.42 19.53 -16.41
N ARG A 92 9.20 18.72 -17.13
CA ARG A 92 10.63 18.50 -16.86
C ARG A 92 11.39 19.83 -16.86
N ASN A 93 11.13 20.71 -17.83
CA ASN A 93 11.77 22.03 -17.91
C ASN A 93 11.44 22.91 -16.70
N ILE A 94 10.19 22.87 -16.21
CA ILE A 94 9.81 23.57 -14.98
C ILE A 94 10.57 23.00 -13.78
N VAL A 95 10.61 21.68 -13.63
CA VAL A 95 11.32 21.02 -12.53
C VAL A 95 12.82 21.35 -12.55
N VAL A 96 13.46 21.30 -13.73
CA VAL A 96 14.86 21.73 -13.92
C VAL A 96 15.04 23.20 -13.56
N ALA A 97 14.14 24.09 -13.98
CA ALA A 97 14.25 25.52 -13.70
C ALA A 97 14.07 25.86 -12.21
N ILE A 98 13.32 25.04 -11.47
CA ILE A 98 12.99 25.24 -10.05
C ILE A 98 14.02 24.60 -9.13
N PHE A 99 14.41 23.35 -9.38
CA PHE A 99 15.35 22.60 -8.54
C PHE A 99 16.78 22.72 -9.01
N GLY A 100 17.03 23.06 -10.28
CA GLY A 100 18.34 23.07 -10.88
C GLY A 100 18.93 21.66 -10.90
N ILE A 101 19.98 21.46 -10.10
CA ILE A 101 20.60 20.15 -9.89
C ILE A 101 19.71 19.35 -8.93
N PRO A 102 19.50 18.05 -9.17
CA PRO A 102 18.73 17.15 -8.29
C PRO A 102 19.08 17.39 -6.82
N CYS A 103 18.06 17.74 -6.02
CA CYS A 103 18.27 18.12 -4.64
C CYS A 103 18.73 16.90 -3.83
N SER A 104 19.84 17.03 -3.12
CA SER A 104 20.38 15.94 -2.29
C SER A 104 19.76 15.90 -0.89
N GLU A 105 18.81 16.78 -0.56
CA GLU A 105 18.20 16.88 0.78
C GLU A 105 17.72 15.51 1.26
N ARG A 106 18.34 15.03 2.35
CA ARG A 106 18.14 13.68 2.89
C ARG A 106 16.74 13.48 3.48
N ILE A 107 16.12 14.53 3.98
CA ILE A 107 14.81 14.47 4.61
C ILE A 107 14.02 15.67 4.11
N THR A 108 12.87 15.41 3.50
CA THR A 108 11.92 16.45 3.11
C THR A 108 11.51 17.22 4.37
N SER A 109 11.76 18.53 4.40
CA SER A 109 11.36 19.35 5.54
C SER A 109 9.84 19.37 5.68
N LEU A 110 9.34 19.58 6.90
CA LEU A 110 7.90 19.75 7.14
C LEU A 110 7.31 20.86 6.26
N ALA A 111 8.04 21.97 6.11
CA ALA A 111 7.63 23.07 5.25
C ALA A 111 7.57 22.70 3.76
N ALA A 112 8.45 21.81 3.28
CA ALA A 112 8.36 21.27 1.93
C ALA A 112 7.11 20.40 1.74
N ILE A 113 6.79 19.55 2.73
CA ILE A 113 5.56 18.74 2.73
C ILE A 113 4.33 19.65 2.72
N CYS A 114 4.25 20.63 3.61
CA CYS A 114 3.18 21.61 3.64
C CYS A 114 3.07 22.40 2.33
N GLY A 115 4.20 22.80 1.75
CA GLY A 115 4.25 23.48 0.45
C GLY A 115 3.64 22.63 -0.65
N SER A 116 4.02 21.36 -0.77
CA SER A 116 3.42 20.43 -1.74
C SER A 116 1.92 20.25 -1.50
N ILE A 117 1.48 20.06 -0.26
CA ILE A 117 0.05 19.92 0.07
C ILE A 117 -0.73 21.18 -0.35
N VAL A 118 -0.25 22.37 0.02
CA VAL A 118 -0.89 23.64 -0.37
C VAL A 118 -0.93 23.76 -1.89
N GLY A 119 0.17 23.45 -2.58
CA GLY A 119 0.27 23.51 -4.03
C GLY A 119 -0.73 22.59 -4.74
N GLY A 120 -0.88 21.36 -4.27
CA GLY A 120 -1.85 20.41 -4.81
C GLY A 120 -3.31 20.83 -4.62
N ASN A 121 -3.59 21.72 -3.65
CA ASN A 121 -4.93 22.25 -3.36
C ASN A 121 -5.22 23.62 -4.01
N ILE A 122 -4.28 24.18 -4.79
CA ILE A 122 -4.55 25.41 -5.55
C ILE A 122 -5.58 25.06 -6.65
N PRO A 123 -6.71 25.79 -6.74
CA PRO A 123 -7.73 25.53 -7.74
C PRO A 123 -7.15 25.69 -9.16
N VAL A 124 -7.48 24.73 -10.01
CA VAL A 124 -7.11 24.74 -11.44
C VAL A 124 -8.28 25.28 -12.24
N THR A 125 -8.05 26.31 -13.04
CA THR A 125 -9.03 26.87 -13.99
C THR A 125 -9.49 25.82 -14.99
N ILE A 126 -10.78 25.46 -14.94
CA ILE A 126 -11.43 24.58 -15.95
C ILE A 126 -11.50 25.29 -17.31
N SER A 127 -11.50 26.63 -17.26
CA SER A 127 -11.28 27.61 -18.34
C SER A 127 -10.34 27.18 -19.47
N ASP A 128 -9.18 26.66 -19.07
CA ASP A 128 -8.07 26.33 -19.99
C ASP A 128 -8.38 25.16 -20.95
N PHE A 129 -9.55 24.52 -20.82
CA PHE A 129 -9.92 23.33 -21.59
C PHE A 129 -11.12 23.56 -22.52
N PRO A 130 -10.91 23.50 -23.85
CA PRO A 130 -11.96 23.75 -24.83
C PRO A 130 -12.94 22.59 -24.86
N GLY A 131 -14.16 22.88 -24.40
CA GLY A 131 -15.25 21.92 -24.35
C GLY A 131 -16.42 22.38 -23.48
N ASN A 132 -16.15 23.25 -22.50
CA ASN A 132 -17.15 23.83 -21.61
C ASN A 132 -17.24 25.35 -21.80
N VAL A 133 -17.52 25.77 -23.04
CA VAL A 133 -17.68 27.20 -23.38
C VAL A 133 -19.06 27.67 -22.88
N SER A 134 -19.19 27.76 -21.56
CA SER A 134 -20.09 28.72 -20.93
C SER A 134 -19.54 30.10 -21.31
N LEU A 135 -20.27 30.85 -22.13
CA LEU A 135 -19.87 32.19 -22.59
C LEU A 135 -19.83 33.24 -21.44
N ASP A 136 -20.15 32.83 -20.20
CA ASP A 136 -20.29 33.72 -19.03
C ASP A 136 -19.13 33.58 -18.01
N ASP A 137 -18.20 32.62 -18.18
CA ASP A 137 -17.22 32.25 -17.13
C ASP A 137 -15.89 33.04 -17.17
N SER A 138 -15.76 34.10 -17.99
CA SER A 138 -14.47 34.81 -18.09
C SER A 138 -14.06 35.55 -16.82
N GLU A 139 -15.02 35.96 -15.98
CA GLU A 139 -14.73 36.63 -14.70
C GLU A 139 -14.12 35.67 -13.67
N ASP A 140 -14.45 34.37 -13.74
CA ASP A 140 -13.99 33.37 -12.78
C ASP A 140 -12.49 33.00 -12.96
N GLU A 141 -11.96 33.09 -14.18
CA GLU A 141 -10.54 32.80 -14.43
C GLU A 141 -9.61 33.81 -13.77
N ASP A 142 -9.95 35.09 -13.86
CA ASP A 142 -9.16 36.17 -13.25
C ASP A 142 -9.19 36.05 -11.73
N ILE A 143 -10.32 35.65 -11.14
CA ILE A 143 -10.44 35.36 -9.70
C ILE A 143 -9.53 34.20 -9.29
N ILE A 144 -9.59 33.07 -10.01
CA ILE A 144 -8.77 31.89 -9.69
C ILE A 144 -7.28 32.20 -9.85
N ARG A 145 -6.89 32.94 -10.89
CA ARG A 145 -5.50 33.37 -11.10
C ARG A 145 -5.04 34.28 -9.95
N THR A 146 -5.84 35.27 -9.58
CA THR A 146 -5.53 36.19 -8.47
C THR A 146 -5.37 35.42 -7.16
N TYR A 147 -6.24 34.45 -6.91
CA TYR A 147 -6.15 33.57 -5.74
C TYR A 147 -4.87 32.72 -5.72
N ALA A 148 -4.49 32.14 -6.87
CA ALA A 148 -3.24 31.40 -6.98
C ALA A 148 -2.01 32.30 -6.73
N GLU A 149 -2.03 33.54 -7.22
CA GLU A 149 -0.98 34.53 -6.97
C GLU A 149 -0.90 34.94 -5.49
N GLU A 150 -2.04 35.13 -4.83
CA GLU A 150 -2.11 35.39 -3.39
C GLU A 150 -1.50 34.26 -2.57
N ILE A 151 -1.78 32.99 -2.93
CA ILE A 151 -1.16 31.82 -2.28
C ILE A 151 0.35 31.81 -2.51
N TYR A 152 0.81 32.10 -3.73
CA TYR A 152 2.25 32.15 -4.01
C TYR A 152 2.95 33.24 -3.21
N GLU A 153 2.34 34.43 -3.06
CA GLU A 153 2.93 35.50 -2.25
C GLU A 153 2.98 35.13 -0.77
N SER A 154 1.93 34.45 -0.27
CA SER A 154 1.82 34.03 1.13
C SER A 154 2.87 33.00 1.55
N VAL A 155 3.47 32.28 0.60
CA VAL A 155 4.50 31.27 0.89
C VAL A 155 5.91 31.84 0.74
N PRO A 156 6.80 31.65 1.73
CA PRO A 156 8.18 32.13 1.65
C PRO A 156 8.91 31.66 0.38
N PRO A 157 9.72 32.50 -0.28
CA PRO A 157 10.32 32.20 -1.58
C PRO A 157 11.07 30.86 -1.68
N HIS A 158 11.74 30.44 -0.60
CA HIS A 158 12.51 29.20 -0.55
C HIS A 158 11.65 27.93 -0.50
N TYR A 159 10.36 28.03 -0.14
CA TYR A 159 9.41 26.91 -0.14
C TYR A 159 8.52 26.88 -1.38
N ARG A 160 8.43 27.98 -2.15
CA ARG A 160 7.61 28.07 -3.37
C ARG A 160 7.93 26.96 -4.38
N ARG A 161 9.18 26.47 -4.42
CA ARG A 161 9.59 25.36 -5.31
C ARG A 161 8.74 24.09 -5.17
N PHE A 162 8.42 23.69 -3.94
CA PHE A 162 7.65 22.47 -3.66
C PHE A 162 6.17 22.67 -4.00
N LEU A 163 5.67 23.86 -3.67
CA LEU A 163 4.29 24.27 -3.96
C LEU A 163 4.02 24.34 -5.47
N VAL A 164 4.92 24.98 -6.22
CA VAL A 164 4.75 25.15 -7.68
C VAL A 164 4.75 23.81 -8.40
N VAL A 165 5.61 22.86 -8.03
CA VAL A 165 5.61 21.53 -8.67
C VAL A 165 4.31 20.78 -8.41
N SER A 166 3.82 20.78 -7.17
CA SER A 166 2.56 20.09 -6.86
C SER A 166 1.35 20.72 -7.56
N HIS A 167 1.29 22.07 -7.63
CA HIS A 167 0.25 22.76 -8.39
C HIS A 167 0.34 22.45 -9.89
N VAL A 168 1.54 22.46 -10.47
CA VAL A 168 1.76 22.10 -11.87
C VAL A 168 1.28 20.67 -12.17
N ILE A 169 1.56 19.72 -11.28
CA ILE A 169 1.06 18.35 -11.40
C ILE A 169 -0.48 18.33 -11.35
N SER A 170 -1.10 19.10 -10.45
CA SER A 170 -2.56 19.26 -10.39
C SER A 170 -3.14 19.76 -11.73
N ILE A 171 -2.53 20.79 -12.34
CA ILE A 171 -2.92 21.30 -13.66
C ILE A 171 -2.90 20.19 -14.73
N ILE A 172 -1.80 19.43 -14.78
CA ILE A 172 -1.62 18.35 -15.77
C ILE A 172 -2.64 17.22 -15.54
N LEU A 173 -2.83 16.79 -14.29
CA LEU A 173 -3.76 15.72 -13.94
C LEU A 173 -5.22 16.12 -14.10
N HIS A 174 -5.54 17.41 -14.01
CA HIS A 174 -6.86 17.94 -14.32
C HIS A 174 -7.12 17.94 -15.84
N THR A 175 -6.08 18.22 -16.64
CA THR A 175 -6.13 18.16 -18.11
C THR A 175 -6.36 16.73 -18.61
N SER A 176 -5.53 15.80 -18.14
CA SER A 176 -5.52 14.43 -18.63
C SER A 176 -4.91 13.49 -17.60
N ARG A 177 -5.62 12.39 -17.34
CA ARG A 177 -5.14 11.28 -16.50
C ARG A 177 -4.65 10.11 -17.34
N HIS A 178 -4.15 10.37 -18.56
CA HIS A 178 -3.67 9.31 -19.43
C HIS A 178 -2.47 8.57 -18.78
N HIS A 179 -2.55 7.24 -18.68
CA HIS A 179 -1.57 6.43 -17.96
C HIS A 179 -0.10 6.69 -18.37
N ALA A 180 0.16 6.87 -19.67
CA ALA A 180 1.51 7.16 -20.17
C ALA A 180 2.03 8.53 -19.70
N LEU A 181 1.15 9.54 -19.62
CA LEU A 181 1.50 10.85 -19.10
C LEU A 181 1.84 10.75 -17.61
N VAL A 182 0.99 10.10 -16.81
CA VAL A 182 1.23 9.94 -15.36
C VAL A 182 2.54 9.18 -15.10
N ASN A 183 2.85 8.14 -15.89
CA ASN A 183 4.13 7.43 -15.80
C ASN A 183 5.33 8.34 -16.13
N ASN A 184 5.25 9.16 -17.17
CA ASN A 184 6.30 10.11 -17.51
C ASN A 184 6.52 11.15 -16.39
N LEU A 185 5.44 11.65 -15.79
CA LEU A 185 5.53 12.58 -14.66
C LEU A 185 6.16 11.92 -13.43
N LEU A 186 5.80 10.65 -13.15
CA LEU A 186 6.37 9.86 -12.07
C LEU A 186 7.88 9.67 -12.28
N ASP A 187 8.31 9.32 -13.49
CA ASP A 187 9.72 9.15 -13.83
C ASP A 187 10.50 10.47 -13.64
N VAL A 188 9.91 11.61 -14.00
CA VAL A 188 10.49 12.94 -13.71
C VAL A 188 10.60 13.14 -12.20
N CYS A 189 9.52 12.96 -11.43
CA CYS A 189 9.54 13.18 -9.98
C CYS A 189 10.56 12.27 -9.26
N ILE A 190 10.66 10.99 -9.64
CA ILE A 190 11.66 10.06 -9.12
C ILE A 190 13.07 10.55 -9.48
N SER A 191 13.30 10.96 -10.73
CA SER A 191 14.62 11.43 -11.16
C SER A 191 15.09 12.66 -10.38
N PHE A 192 14.19 13.57 -10.00
CA PHE A 192 14.53 14.76 -9.21
C PHE A 192 14.43 14.58 -7.69
N GLY A 193 14.08 13.39 -7.21
CA GLY A 193 13.94 13.12 -5.76
C GLY A 193 12.73 13.79 -5.11
N ILE A 194 11.68 14.10 -5.88
CA ILE A 194 10.48 14.80 -5.40
C ILE A 194 9.53 13.76 -4.79
N LEU A 195 9.86 13.30 -3.58
CA LEU A 195 9.24 12.14 -2.95
C LEU A 195 7.71 12.25 -2.81
N HIS A 196 7.21 13.37 -2.30
CA HIS A 196 5.78 13.55 -2.04
C HIS A 196 4.95 13.43 -3.32
N ASP A 197 5.32 14.19 -4.36
CA ASP A 197 4.59 14.17 -5.62
C ASP A 197 4.81 12.85 -6.39
N ALA A 198 5.97 12.21 -6.25
CA ALA A 198 6.19 10.86 -6.77
C ALA A 198 5.29 9.82 -6.09
N GLN A 199 5.09 9.90 -4.77
CA GLN A 199 4.15 9.03 -4.05
C GLN A 199 2.71 9.27 -4.50
N HIS A 200 2.30 10.53 -4.66
CA HIS A 200 0.97 10.89 -5.17
C HIS A 200 0.73 10.32 -6.58
N LEU A 201 1.69 10.51 -7.50
CA LEU A 201 1.63 9.97 -8.86
C LEU A 201 1.66 8.44 -8.88
N LEU A 202 2.47 7.81 -8.01
CA LEU A 202 2.50 6.35 -7.86
C LEU A 202 1.13 5.82 -7.45
N ASN A 203 0.46 6.44 -6.47
CA ASN A 203 -0.88 6.06 -6.07
C ASN A 203 -1.88 6.20 -7.22
N ILE A 204 -1.79 7.24 -8.04
CA ILE A 204 -2.63 7.38 -9.24
C ILE A 204 -2.35 6.26 -10.26
N VAL A 205 -1.09 5.95 -10.54
CA VAL A 205 -0.71 4.85 -11.46
C VAL A 205 -1.24 3.52 -10.95
N LEU A 206 -1.09 3.25 -9.65
CA LEU A 206 -1.59 2.05 -8.99
C LEU A 206 -3.12 1.99 -9.04
N SER A 207 -3.81 3.08 -8.69
CA SER A 207 -5.27 3.15 -8.80
C SER A 207 -5.71 2.85 -10.22
N GLN A 208 -5.10 3.48 -11.24
CA GLN A 208 -5.42 3.21 -12.64
C GLN A 208 -5.16 1.76 -13.04
N ALA A 209 -4.06 1.17 -12.55
CA ALA A 209 -3.71 -0.22 -12.81
C ALA A 209 -4.70 -1.20 -12.15
N PHE A 210 -5.31 -0.84 -11.01
CA PHE A 210 -6.24 -1.70 -10.29
C PHE A 210 -7.71 -1.45 -10.65
N THR A 211 -8.08 -0.23 -11.06
CA THR A 211 -9.44 0.13 -11.51
C THR A 211 -9.71 -0.24 -12.98
N LEU A 212 -8.82 -0.98 -13.65
CA LEU A 212 -8.99 -1.34 -15.05
C LEU A 212 -10.37 -1.96 -15.27
N ASN A 213 -11.15 -1.29 -16.12
CA ASN A 213 -12.56 -1.57 -16.37
C ASN A 213 -12.76 -3.08 -16.59
N PRO A 214 -13.74 -3.75 -15.95
CA PRO A 214 -13.94 -5.19 -16.08
C PRO A 214 -14.08 -5.67 -17.53
N SER A 215 -14.49 -4.80 -18.45
CA SER A 215 -14.50 -5.08 -19.90
C SER A 215 -13.10 -5.37 -20.47
N CYS A 216 -12.03 -4.97 -19.78
CA CYS A 216 -10.62 -5.22 -20.08
C CYS A 216 -10.01 -6.31 -19.19
N LEU A 217 -10.80 -7.17 -18.54
CA LEU A 217 -10.29 -8.30 -17.73
C LEU A 217 -9.34 -9.24 -18.51
N ALA A 218 -9.49 -9.33 -19.83
CA ALA A 218 -8.55 -10.06 -20.70
C ALA A 218 -7.12 -9.50 -20.66
N LEU A 219 -6.94 -8.26 -20.22
CA LEU A 219 -5.67 -7.59 -20.04
C LEU A 219 -5.07 -7.85 -18.65
N ALA A 220 -5.92 -8.10 -17.66
CA ALA A 220 -5.52 -8.36 -16.29
C ALA A 220 -4.88 -9.76 -16.15
N THR A 221 -5.30 -10.71 -16.98
CA THR A 221 -4.63 -12.02 -17.11
C THR A 221 -3.39 -12.00 -18.00
N HIS A 222 -3.05 -10.84 -18.58
CA HIS A 222 -1.90 -10.74 -19.47
C HIS A 222 -0.61 -10.72 -18.65
N PRO A 223 0.44 -11.48 -19.01
CA PRO A 223 1.73 -11.53 -18.29
C PRO A 223 2.46 -10.16 -18.23
N VAL A 224 1.99 -9.19 -19.01
CA VAL A 224 2.46 -7.80 -18.96
C VAL A 224 2.07 -7.13 -17.65
N TYR A 225 0.97 -7.55 -17.01
CA TYR A 225 0.55 -6.97 -15.74
C TYR A 225 1.49 -7.39 -14.59
N ASP A 226 1.90 -8.66 -14.56
CA ASP A 226 2.89 -9.17 -13.59
C ASP A 226 4.21 -8.40 -13.71
N THR A 227 4.68 -8.21 -14.94
CA THR A 227 5.92 -7.47 -15.21
C THR A 227 5.77 -5.96 -14.99
N HIS A 228 4.54 -5.43 -15.03
CA HIS A 228 4.28 -4.01 -14.83
C HIS A 228 4.54 -3.56 -13.38
N LEU A 229 3.99 -4.27 -12.39
CA LEU A 229 4.24 -3.93 -10.97
C LEU A 229 5.72 -4.09 -10.60
N MET A 230 6.35 -5.17 -11.08
CA MET A 230 7.80 -5.38 -10.92
C MET A 230 8.62 -4.27 -11.59
N GLY A 231 8.23 -3.85 -12.80
CA GLY A 231 8.87 -2.75 -13.53
C GLY A 231 8.66 -1.41 -12.84
N LEU A 232 7.49 -1.16 -12.25
CA LEU A 232 7.18 0.03 -11.47
C LEU A 232 8.00 0.07 -10.17
N HIS A 233 8.11 -1.05 -9.45
CA HIS A 233 8.99 -1.18 -8.29
C HIS A 233 10.45 -0.95 -8.66
N THR A 234 10.93 -1.60 -9.73
CA THR A 234 12.31 -1.43 -10.19
C THR A 234 12.60 0.03 -10.53
N ARG A 235 11.68 0.72 -11.23
CA ARG A 235 11.80 2.16 -11.51
C ARG A 235 11.81 3.00 -10.25
N TRP A 236 10.94 2.69 -9.28
CA TRP A 236 10.90 3.36 -7.98
C TRP A 236 12.25 3.30 -7.26
N ILE A 237 12.84 2.10 -7.12
CA ILE A 237 14.10 1.91 -6.39
C ILE A 237 15.32 2.42 -7.16
N THR A 238 15.35 2.23 -8.49
CA THR A 238 16.56 2.49 -9.30
C THR A 238 16.60 3.89 -9.90
N GLY A 239 15.44 4.54 -10.09
CA GLY A 239 15.34 5.81 -10.82
C GLY A 239 16.19 6.92 -10.20
N TYR A 240 16.32 6.94 -8.87
CA TYR A 240 17.10 7.94 -8.15
C TYR A 240 18.62 7.66 -8.12
N ARG A 241 19.05 6.40 -8.30
CA ARG A 241 20.46 6.02 -8.13
C ARG A 241 21.39 6.60 -9.20
N LYS A 242 20.87 7.00 -10.36
CA LYS A 242 21.69 7.50 -11.48
C LYS A 242 22.37 8.85 -11.21
N GLN A 243 21.95 9.57 -10.17
CA GLN A 243 22.34 10.97 -9.99
C GLN A 243 23.05 11.26 -8.66
N LYS A 244 23.18 10.30 -7.73
CA LYS A 244 23.62 10.59 -6.36
C LYS A 244 24.91 9.87 -5.94
N PRO A 245 25.81 10.53 -5.18
CA PRO A 245 26.96 9.89 -4.54
C PRO A 245 26.54 8.78 -3.56
N ALA A 246 27.40 7.77 -3.40
CA ALA A 246 27.13 6.48 -2.74
C ALA A 246 26.76 6.52 -1.25
N HIS A 247 26.66 7.69 -0.60
CA HIS A 247 26.55 7.81 0.85
C HIS A 247 25.16 8.19 1.37
N ASP A 248 24.18 8.43 0.50
CA ASP A 248 22.86 8.86 0.94
C ASP A 248 21.85 7.70 1.05
N VAL A 249 21.07 7.74 2.14
CA VAL A 249 19.95 6.81 2.36
C VAL A 249 18.94 6.95 1.23
N PRO A 250 18.51 5.85 0.58
CA PRO A 250 17.54 5.92 -0.51
C PRO A 250 16.17 6.37 0.02
N HIS A 251 15.64 7.48 -0.52
CA HIS A 251 14.28 7.95 -0.22
C HIS A 251 13.21 7.03 -0.80
N PHE A 252 13.50 6.43 -1.96
CA PHE A 252 12.63 5.48 -2.64
C PHE A 252 12.97 4.07 -2.16
N THR A 253 12.32 3.65 -1.07
CA THR A 253 12.52 2.33 -0.46
C THR A 253 11.45 1.34 -0.93
N THR A 254 11.77 0.05 -0.80
CA THR A 254 10.81 -1.04 -1.01
C THR A 254 9.61 -0.88 -0.08
N SER A 255 9.84 -0.52 1.19
CA SER A 255 8.77 -0.20 2.13
C SER A 255 7.83 0.90 1.69
N ALA A 256 8.36 2.02 1.19
CA ALA A 256 7.53 3.10 0.68
C ALA A 256 6.67 2.66 -0.51
N PHE A 257 7.22 1.81 -1.38
CA PHE A 257 6.48 1.23 -2.51
C PHE A 257 5.35 0.32 -2.04
N PHE A 258 5.64 -0.64 -1.15
CA PHE A 258 4.62 -1.55 -0.62
C PHE A 258 3.53 -0.78 0.12
N LYS A 259 3.88 0.22 0.93
CA LYS A 259 2.89 1.10 1.58
C LYS A 259 1.97 1.80 0.56
N ALA A 260 2.51 2.29 -0.56
CA ALA A 260 1.72 2.89 -1.62
C ALA A 260 0.75 1.87 -2.26
N VAL A 261 1.23 0.67 -2.59
CA VAL A 261 0.40 -0.43 -3.13
C VAL A 261 -0.72 -0.81 -2.17
N LEU A 262 -0.39 -1.05 -0.89
CA LEU A 262 -1.35 -1.44 0.14
C LEU A 262 -2.36 -0.32 0.41
N SER A 263 -1.93 0.94 0.48
CA SER A 263 -2.84 2.07 0.65
C SER A 263 -3.83 2.20 -0.51
N THR A 264 -3.37 1.88 -1.73
CA THR A 264 -4.25 1.86 -2.90
C THR A 264 -5.26 0.73 -2.77
N PHE A 265 -4.85 -0.47 -2.34
CA PHE A 265 -5.75 -1.60 -2.12
C PHE A 265 -6.83 -1.31 -1.10
N THR A 266 -6.50 -0.64 0.01
CA THR A 266 -7.51 -0.28 1.02
C THR A 266 -8.57 0.70 0.51
N LEU A 267 -8.29 1.44 -0.58
CA LEU A 267 -9.25 2.34 -1.21
C LEU A 267 -10.13 1.63 -2.26
N LEU A 268 -9.74 0.44 -2.72
CA LEU A 268 -10.50 -0.36 -3.68
C LEU A 268 -11.38 -1.35 -2.92
N GLU A 269 -12.68 -1.09 -2.85
CA GLU A 269 -13.65 -1.99 -2.22
C GLU A 269 -13.64 -3.39 -2.85
N ASP A 270 -13.48 -3.46 -4.17
CA ASP A 270 -13.49 -4.70 -4.96
C ASP A 270 -12.16 -4.85 -5.74
N LEU A 271 -11.12 -5.44 -5.14
CA LEU A 271 -9.86 -5.68 -5.85
C LEU A 271 -9.97 -6.91 -6.78
N PRO A 272 -9.70 -6.78 -8.09
CA PRO A 272 -9.82 -7.90 -9.01
C PRO A 272 -8.73 -8.95 -8.76
N LEU A 273 -9.09 -10.24 -8.85
CA LEU A 273 -8.18 -11.38 -8.61
C LEU A 273 -6.83 -11.29 -9.35
N PRO A 274 -6.74 -10.86 -10.62
CA PRO A 274 -5.45 -10.75 -11.28
C PRO A 274 -4.53 -9.68 -10.66
N ALA A 275 -5.09 -8.62 -10.06
CA ALA A 275 -4.30 -7.62 -9.34
C ALA A 275 -3.67 -8.24 -8.07
N TRP A 276 -4.43 -9.06 -7.36
CA TRP A 276 -3.91 -9.85 -6.24
C TRP A 276 -2.81 -10.82 -6.65
N ASN A 277 -2.99 -11.56 -7.74
CA ASN A 277 -1.97 -12.48 -8.23
C ASN A 277 -0.66 -11.77 -8.60
N ALA A 278 -0.76 -10.62 -9.25
CA ALA A 278 0.42 -9.82 -9.58
C ALA A 278 1.10 -9.23 -8.34
N PHE A 279 0.31 -8.88 -7.32
CA PHE A 279 0.83 -8.46 -6.02
C PHE A 279 1.52 -9.61 -5.28
N ILE A 280 0.93 -10.81 -5.24
CA ILE A 280 1.55 -12.00 -4.64
C ILE A 280 2.90 -12.28 -5.29
N LYS A 281 2.97 -12.25 -6.63
CA LYS A 281 4.24 -12.41 -7.37
C LYS A 281 5.28 -11.35 -7.02
N LEU A 282 4.84 -10.09 -6.86
CA LEU A 282 5.71 -8.99 -6.41
C LEU A 282 6.27 -9.27 -5.00
N VAL A 283 5.43 -9.73 -4.07
CA VAL A 283 5.83 -10.09 -2.70
C VAL A 283 6.78 -11.27 -2.69
N ASP A 284 6.50 -12.33 -3.45
CA ASP A 284 7.36 -13.50 -3.53
C ASP A 284 8.74 -13.14 -4.09
N THR A 285 8.79 -12.19 -5.02
CA THR A 285 10.05 -11.75 -5.65
C THR A 285 10.86 -10.80 -4.76
N ILE A 286 10.19 -9.89 -4.04
CA ILE A 286 10.84 -8.74 -3.38
C ILE A 286 10.61 -8.69 -1.87
N GLY A 287 9.39 -9.02 -1.44
CA GLY A 287 8.89 -8.79 -0.09
C GLY A 287 9.76 -9.41 1.00
N ARG A 288 10.40 -10.55 0.72
CA ARG A 288 11.24 -11.26 1.71
C ARG A 288 12.51 -10.53 2.13
N GLN A 289 12.93 -9.49 1.40
CA GLN A 289 14.15 -8.74 1.71
C GLN A 289 13.98 -7.69 2.81
N ASP A 290 12.73 -7.25 3.07
CA ASP A 290 12.41 -6.18 4.02
C ASP A 290 11.28 -6.65 4.96
N VAL A 291 11.69 -6.97 6.19
CA VAL A 291 10.85 -7.56 7.24
C VAL A 291 9.59 -6.74 7.49
N ASP A 292 9.75 -5.45 7.75
CA ASP A 292 8.65 -4.56 8.12
C ASP A 292 7.64 -4.46 6.97
N SER A 293 8.14 -4.41 5.74
CA SER A 293 7.31 -4.37 4.53
C SER A 293 6.56 -5.68 4.31
N PHE A 294 7.21 -6.82 4.59
CA PHE A 294 6.59 -8.12 4.50
C PHE A 294 5.49 -8.29 5.55
N VAL A 295 5.75 -7.90 6.80
CA VAL A 295 4.73 -7.90 7.87
C VAL A 295 3.55 -6.99 7.53
N CYS A 296 3.80 -5.77 7.02
CA CYS A 296 2.74 -4.88 6.55
C CYS A 296 1.89 -5.53 5.44
N THR A 297 2.53 -6.31 4.56
CA THR A 297 1.86 -7.01 3.47
C THR A 297 0.99 -8.16 3.96
N ILE A 298 1.51 -8.98 4.87
CA ILE A 298 0.76 -10.05 5.56
C ILE A 298 -0.45 -9.43 6.28
N HIS A 299 -0.26 -8.31 6.98
CA HIS A 299 -1.33 -7.59 7.63
C HIS A 299 -2.41 -7.10 6.66
N ALA A 300 -2.03 -6.49 5.55
CA ALA A 300 -3.02 -6.03 4.57
C ALA A 300 -3.78 -7.20 3.92
N LEU A 301 -3.12 -8.33 3.66
CA LEU A 301 -3.78 -9.55 3.17
C LEU A 301 -4.78 -10.09 4.20
N ALA A 302 -4.38 -10.18 5.47
CA ALA A 302 -5.28 -10.58 6.55
C ALA A 302 -6.48 -9.62 6.64
N MET A 303 -6.25 -8.30 6.67
CA MET A 303 -7.32 -7.32 6.71
C MET A 303 -8.28 -7.45 5.52
N PHE A 304 -7.76 -7.68 4.31
CA PHE A 304 -8.60 -7.94 3.14
C PHE A 304 -9.47 -9.19 3.33
N LEU A 305 -8.87 -10.31 3.74
CA LEU A 305 -9.58 -11.58 3.91
C LEU A 305 -10.67 -11.51 4.98
N PHE A 306 -10.37 -10.88 6.11
CA PHE A 306 -11.25 -10.88 7.28
C PHE A 306 -12.23 -9.71 7.30
N SER A 307 -11.93 -8.58 6.66
CA SER A 307 -12.86 -7.44 6.55
C SER A 307 -13.86 -7.61 5.42
N ASN A 308 -13.43 -8.10 4.25
CA ASN A 308 -14.31 -8.20 3.08
C ASN A 308 -15.21 -9.45 3.10
N GLY A 309 -14.80 -10.51 3.79
CA GLY A 309 -15.58 -11.75 3.89
C GLY A 309 -16.99 -11.56 4.50
N ALA A 310 -17.20 -10.51 5.30
CA ALA A 310 -18.52 -10.18 5.84
C ALA A 310 -19.47 -9.56 4.78
N HIS A 311 -18.93 -8.85 3.79
CA HIS A 311 -19.70 -8.09 2.82
C HIS A 311 -19.98 -8.86 1.53
N THR A 312 -19.06 -9.72 1.08
CA THR A 312 -19.21 -10.50 -0.15
C THR A 312 -20.34 -11.52 -0.08
N LEU A 313 -20.55 -12.16 1.09
CA LEU A 313 -21.64 -13.13 1.30
C LEU A 313 -23.04 -12.54 1.12
N GLN A 314 -23.22 -11.23 1.21
CA GLN A 314 -24.54 -10.59 1.04
C GLN A 314 -24.84 -10.16 -0.41
N ARG A 315 -23.86 -10.10 -1.31
CA ARG A 315 -24.05 -9.59 -2.68
C ARG A 315 -24.49 -10.72 -3.64
N GLY A 316 -25.66 -11.29 -3.35
CA GLY A 316 -26.17 -12.58 -3.87
C GLY A 316 -26.52 -12.74 -5.35
N ASN A 317 -25.70 -12.26 -6.30
CA ASN A 317 -25.93 -12.48 -7.73
C ASN A 317 -24.72 -13.01 -8.54
N ARG A 318 -23.55 -13.21 -7.92
CA ARG A 318 -22.39 -13.84 -8.58
C ARG A 318 -22.37 -15.34 -8.29
N SER A 319 -21.86 -16.11 -9.25
CA SER A 319 -21.71 -17.56 -9.09
C SER A 319 -20.80 -17.85 -7.88
N PRO A 320 -21.29 -18.51 -6.82
CA PRO A 320 -20.54 -18.70 -5.58
C PRO A 320 -19.27 -19.56 -5.77
N MET A 321 -19.18 -20.31 -6.87
CA MET A 321 -18.10 -21.26 -7.10
C MET A 321 -16.75 -20.60 -7.40
N THR A 322 -16.71 -19.49 -8.15
CA THR A 322 -15.43 -18.85 -8.53
C THR A 322 -14.85 -17.99 -7.42
N GLU A 323 -15.70 -17.44 -6.55
CA GLU A 323 -15.30 -16.55 -5.46
C GLU A 323 -14.66 -17.34 -4.31
N ASN A 324 -15.21 -18.51 -3.97
CA ASN A 324 -14.65 -19.37 -2.92
C ASN A 324 -13.21 -19.81 -3.24
N VAL A 325 -12.92 -20.22 -4.48
CA VAL A 325 -11.57 -20.67 -4.87
C VAL A 325 -10.52 -19.57 -4.69
N CYS A 326 -10.90 -18.33 -4.96
CA CYS A 326 -10.02 -17.16 -4.81
C CYS A 326 -9.67 -16.89 -3.34
N ILE A 327 -10.66 -16.99 -2.45
CA ILE A 327 -10.48 -16.77 -1.02
C ILE A 327 -9.60 -17.87 -0.41
N SER A 328 -9.86 -19.14 -0.77
CA SER A 328 -9.05 -20.27 -0.29
C SER A 328 -7.58 -20.17 -0.72
N GLU A 329 -7.29 -19.74 -1.96
CA GLU A 329 -5.90 -19.51 -2.41
C GLU A 329 -5.23 -18.41 -1.59
N MET A 330 -5.90 -17.28 -1.35
CA MET A 330 -5.33 -16.20 -0.54
C MET A 330 -5.12 -16.58 0.92
N GLN A 331 -6.02 -17.39 1.47
CA GLN A 331 -5.89 -17.97 2.80
C GLN A 331 -4.64 -18.87 2.89
N PHE A 332 -4.49 -19.78 1.93
CA PHE A 332 -3.31 -20.62 1.83
C PHE A 332 -2.02 -19.79 1.73
N ARG A 333 -2.04 -18.72 0.91
CA ARG A 333 -0.91 -17.78 0.80
C ARG A 333 -0.60 -17.03 2.08
N LEU A 334 -1.61 -16.62 2.85
CA LEU A 334 -1.39 -15.99 4.15
C LEU A 334 -0.63 -16.92 5.10
N VAL A 335 -0.99 -18.20 5.10
CA VAL A 335 -0.35 -19.22 5.95
C VAL A 335 1.06 -19.54 5.47
N GLU A 336 1.25 -19.67 4.16
CA GLU A 336 2.57 -19.84 3.55
C GLU A 336 3.49 -18.67 3.92
N TRP A 337 3.02 -17.43 3.80
CA TRP A 337 3.79 -16.25 4.14
C TRP A 337 4.06 -16.11 5.63
N LEU A 338 3.13 -16.50 6.51
CA LEU A 338 3.43 -16.67 7.93
C LEU A 338 4.50 -17.75 8.13
N GLY A 339 4.46 -18.84 7.36
CA GLY A 339 5.50 -19.88 7.27
C GLY A 339 6.87 -19.30 6.99
N ASP A 340 6.97 -18.59 5.88
CA ASP A 340 8.19 -17.93 5.44
C ASP A 340 8.69 -16.89 6.43
N LEU A 341 7.76 -16.12 7.03
CA LEU A 341 8.03 -15.19 8.12
C LEU A 341 8.67 -15.96 9.28
N TRP A 342 8.07 -17.07 9.71
CA TRP A 342 8.59 -17.87 10.82
C TRP A 342 9.99 -18.37 10.52
N ASP A 343 10.17 -19.02 9.37
CA ASP A 343 11.45 -19.64 9.01
C ASP A 343 12.56 -18.60 8.85
N SER A 344 12.23 -17.40 8.33
CA SER A 344 13.18 -16.29 8.20
C SER A 344 13.54 -15.65 9.54
N PHE A 345 12.58 -15.54 10.46
CA PHE A 345 12.75 -14.78 11.70
C PHE A 345 13.09 -15.62 12.91
N ALA A 346 12.66 -16.89 12.96
CA ALA A 346 12.92 -17.80 14.06
C ALA A 346 14.39 -17.72 14.54
N PRO A 347 15.42 -17.77 13.65
CA PRO A 347 16.82 -17.66 14.06
C PRO A 347 17.23 -16.32 14.71
N LEU A 348 16.44 -15.27 14.51
CA LEU A 348 16.77 -13.88 14.85
C LEU A 348 16.00 -13.32 16.07
N TRP A 349 15.08 -14.05 16.68
CA TRP A 349 14.23 -13.57 17.81
C TRP A 349 14.98 -13.07 19.03
N GLY A 350 16.26 -13.41 19.18
CA GLY A 350 17.12 -12.88 20.25
C GLY A 350 17.64 -11.45 20.00
N LYS A 351 17.35 -10.84 18.84
CA LYS A 351 17.79 -9.49 18.49
C LYS A 351 16.65 -8.49 18.71
N ALA A 352 16.85 -7.55 19.63
CA ALA A 352 15.85 -6.56 20.03
C ALA A 352 15.36 -5.66 18.87
N ASP A 353 16.15 -5.51 17.81
CA ASP A 353 15.87 -4.55 16.72
C ASP A 353 15.27 -5.21 15.46
N LEU A 354 14.77 -6.45 15.57
CA LEU A 354 14.32 -7.21 14.40
C LEU A 354 13.04 -6.61 13.77
N PHE A 355 12.09 -6.24 14.62
CA PHE A 355 10.82 -5.67 14.21
C PHE A 355 10.73 -4.24 14.72
N SER A 356 10.23 -3.34 13.88
CA SER A 356 9.70 -2.09 14.40
C SER A 356 8.54 -2.39 15.36
N ASN A 357 8.34 -1.54 16.38
CA ASN A 357 7.16 -1.66 17.25
C ASN A 357 5.87 -1.74 16.43
N GLN A 358 5.77 -0.93 15.38
CA GLN A 358 4.66 -0.97 14.43
C GLN A 358 4.49 -2.35 13.78
N GLY A 359 5.59 -2.99 13.33
CA GLY A 359 5.57 -4.34 12.78
C GLY A 359 4.99 -5.36 13.76
N LEU A 360 5.38 -5.28 15.04
CA LEU A 360 4.83 -6.16 16.08
C LEU A 360 3.33 -5.96 16.27
N TYR A 361 2.84 -4.72 16.35
CA TYR A 361 1.39 -4.44 16.43
C TYR A 361 0.63 -5.06 15.27
N LEU A 362 1.11 -4.86 14.03
CA LEU A 362 0.49 -5.40 12.82
C LEU A 362 0.51 -6.93 12.80
N LEU A 363 1.57 -7.56 13.30
CA LEU A 363 1.64 -9.02 13.39
C LEU A 363 0.64 -9.56 14.43
N VAL A 364 0.51 -8.91 15.58
CA VAL A 364 -0.51 -9.29 16.58
C VAL A 364 -1.92 -9.13 16.01
N ASP A 365 -2.19 -8.06 15.25
CA ASP A 365 -3.46 -7.87 14.53
C ASP A 365 -3.74 -9.02 13.54
N VAL A 366 -2.73 -9.47 12.81
CA VAL A 366 -2.86 -10.64 11.91
C VAL A 366 -3.27 -11.89 12.68
N LEU A 367 -2.57 -12.21 13.77
CA LEU A 367 -2.82 -13.42 14.57
C LEU A 367 -4.22 -13.40 15.20
N ASP A 368 -4.66 -12.23 15.66
CA ASP A 368 -5.99 -12.01 16.23
C ASP A 368 -7.08 -12.25 15.19
N ASN A 369 -6.93 -11.66 14.00
CA ASN A 369 -7.87 -11.85 12.90
C ASN A 369 -7.96 -13.31 12.44
N CYS A 370 -6.82 -14.02 12.38
CA CYS A 370 -6.78 -15.46 12.06
C CYS A 370 -7.51 -16.33 13.09
N CYS A 371 -7.56 -15.90 14.35
CA CYS A 371 -8.23 -16.63 15.43
C CYS A 371 -9.67 -16.20 15.68
N SER A 372 -10.13 -15.14 15.01
CA SER A 372 -11.46 -14.58 15.21
C SER A 372 -12.57 -15.62 14.93
N PRO A 373 -13.68 -15.65 15.70
CA PRO A 373 -14.77 -16.60 15.48
C PRO A 373 -15.40 -16.49 14.09
N GLY A 374 -15.37 -15.30 13.49
CA GLY A 374 -15.85 -15.06 12.12
C GLY A 374 -15.01 -15.81 11.08
N ALA A 375 -13.70 -15.93 11.28
CA ALA A 375 -12.83 -16.72 10.41
C ALA A 375 -13.16 -18.22 10.44
N ARG A 376 -13.56 -18.75 11.61
CA ARG A 376 -13.88 -20.17 11.78
C ARG A 376 -15.13 -20.60 11.02
N ASN A 377 -16.17 -19.76 11.02
CA ASN A 377 -17.46 -20.15 10.45
C ASN A 377 -17.44 -20.26 8.91
N ASN A 378 -16.46 -19.66 8.24
CA ASN A 378 -16.28 -19.76 6.79
C ASN A 378 -15.46 -21.01 6.36
N ASN A 379 -15.07 -21.86 7.32
CA ASN A 379 -14.95 -23.32 7.25
C ASN A 379 -13.97 -24.03 6.26
N GLU A 380 -12.82 -23.45 5.94
CA GLU A 380 -11.63 -24.25 5.51
C GLU A 380 -10.39 -24.00 6.39
N PHE A 381 -10.18 -22.77 6.86
CA PHE A 381 -9.00 -22.38 7.65
C PHE A 381 -8.83 -23.16 8.99
N ALA A 382 -9.94 -23.61 9.59
CA ALA A 382 -9.94 -24.24 10.91
C ALA A 382 -9.71 -25.76 10.90
N ALA A 383 -9.80 -26.41 9.73
CA ALA A 383 -9.71 -27.87 9.62
C ALA A 383 -8.32 -28.37 9.16
N GLY A 384 -7.40 -27.48 8.77
CA GLY A 384 -6.10 -27.82 8.20
C GLY A 384 -4.88 -27.54 9.10
N ASP A 385 -3.70 -27.85 8.58
CA ASP A 385 -2.35 -27.67 9.16
C ASP A 385 -1.92 -26.21 9.44
N GLU A 386 -2.87 -25.27 9.41
CA GLU A 386 -2.64 -23.82 9.42
C GLU A 386 -2.66 -23.23 10.85
N LEU A 387 -3.48 -23.77 11.75
CA LEU A 387 -3.57 -23.36 13.17
C LEU A 387 -2.26 -23.50 13.98
N PRO A 388 -1.40 -24.51 13.73
CA PRO A 388 -0.10 -24.63 14.39
C PRO A 388 0.77 -23.39 14.26
N ILE A 389 0.82 -22.76 13.09
CA ILE A 389 1.77 -21.66 12.88
C ILE A 389 1.37 -20.40 13.65
N VAL A 390 0.08 -20.08 13.67
CA VAL A 390 -0.48 -18.94 14.42
C VAL A 390 -0.23 -19.14 15.92
N THR A 391 -0.43 -20.37 16.42
CA THR A 391 -0.17 -20.71 17.82
C THR A 391 1.31 -20.56 18.18
N VAL A 392 2.20 -21.07 17.33
CA VAL A 392 3.65 -20.99 17.53
C VAL A 392 4.11 -19.53 17.55
N PHE A 393 3.66 -18.70 16.60
CA PHE A 393 3.95 -17.26 16.61
C PHE A 393 3.44 -16.54 17.84
N ALA A 394 2.17 -16.75 18.20
CA ALA A 394 1.57 -16.08 19.35
C ALA A 394 2.26 -16.47 20.66
N THR A 395 2.64 -17.73 20.80
CA THR A 395 3.41 -18.23 21.96
C THR A 395 4.81 -17.63 22.00
N GLN A 396 5.48 -17.54 20.85
CA GLN A 396 6.79 -16.91 20.73
C GLN A 396 6.74 -15.43 21.12
N LEU A 397 5.78 -14.67 20.57
CA LEU A 397 5.58 -13.26 20.89
C LEU A 397 5.28 -13.08 22.38
N LEU A 398 4.44 -13.94 22.96
CA LEU A 398 4.06 -13.88 24.36
C LEU A 398 5.27 -14.07 25.30
N CYS A 399 6.25 -14.87 24.89
CA CYS A 399 7.46 -15.10 25.69
C CYS A 399 8.48 -13.96 25.61
N HIS A 400 8.47 -13.17 24.53
CA HIS A 400 9.48 -12.15 24.28
C HIS A 400 8.98 -10.70 24.42
N PHE A 401 7.67 -10.46 24.33
CA PHE A 401 7.09 -9.12 24.32
C PHE A 401 5.95 -9.00 25.32
N GLU A 402 6.25 -8.47 26.51
CA GLU A 402 5.28 -8.31 27.60
C GLU A 402 4.14 -7.35 27.26
N ASP A 403 4.41 -6.32 26.44
CA ASP A 403 3.45 -5.28 26.05
C ASP A 403 2.16 -5.83 25.40
N PHE A 404 2.24 -7.02 24.79
CA PHE A 404 1.13 -7.67 24.10
C PHE A 404 0.54 -8.84 24.87
N GLY A 405 0.98 -9.08 26.10
CA GLY A 405 0.75 -10.34 26.81
C GLY A 405 -0.71 -10.71 26.98
N ASP A 406 -1.57 -9.75 27.31
CA ASP A 406 -3.00 -10.02 27.53
C ASP A 406 -3.74 -10.32 26.22
N ARG A 407 -3.41 -9.59 25.15
CA ARG A 407 -4.00 -9.80 23.83
C ARG A 407 -3.58 -11.15 23.25
N LEU A 408 -2.28 -11.47 23.31
CA LEU A 408 -1.75 -12.76 22.88
C LEU A 408 -2.31 -13.92 23.71
N ALA A 409 -2.46 -13.75 25.02
CA ALA A 409 -3.10 -14.75 25.87
C ALA A 409 -4.57 -14.97 25.47
N SER A 410 -5.32 -13.91 25.14
CA SER A 410 -6.70 -14.02 24.63
C SER A 410 -6.77 -14.80 23.31
N ILE A 411 -5.85 -14.52 22.38
CA ILE A 411 -5.74 -15.26 21.11
C ILE A 411 -5.51 -16.75 21.38
N LEU A 412 -4.52 -17.08 22.21
CA LEU A 412 -4.17 -18.46 22.57
C LEU A 412 -5.27 -19.19 23.34
N GLN A 413 -6.04 -18.51 24.18
CA GLN A 413 -7.19 -19.09 24.89
C GLN A 413 -8.31 -19.54 23.93
N GLY A 414 -8.44 -18.86 22.79
CA GLY A 414 -9.41 -19.20 21.75
C GLY A 414 -9.06 -20.48 20.98
N ILE A 415 -7.79 -20.92 21.01
CA ILE A 415 -7.27 -22.03 20.20
C ILE A 415 -7.50 -23.37 20.91
N THR A 416 -8.01 -24.36 20.18
CA THR A 416 -8.13 -25.74 20.67
C THR A 416 -6.83 -26.47 20.38
N PRO A 417 -6.11 -27.03 21.39
CA PRO A 417 -4.84 -27.72 21.17
C PRO A 417 -5.03 -28.96 20.31
N VAL A 418 -4.02 -29.25 19.47
CA VAL A 418 -3.90 -30.48 18.68
C VAL A 418 -2.52 -31.07 19.01
N PRO A 419 -2.34 -32.41 19.09
CA PRO A 419 -1.06 -33.02 19.49
C PRO A 419 0.15 -32.56 18.66
N THR A 420 -0.05 -32.19 17.40
CA THR A 420 1.02 -31.72 16.50
C THR A 420 1.23 -30.21 16.51
N MET A 421 0.50 -29.46 17.34
CA MET A 421 0.46 -27.99 17.34
C MET A 421 1.82 -27.34 17.56
N TYR A 422 2.64 -27.91 18.44
CA TYR A 422 3.99 -27.42 18.72
C TYR A 422 5.08 -28.16 17.96
N HIS A 423 4.73 -29.07 17.05
CA HIS A 423 5.72 -29.85 16.30
C HIS A 423 6.71 -28.94 15.54
N ARG A 424 6.23 -27.86 14.90
CA ARG A 424 7.09 -26.88 14.23
C ARG A 424 8.01 -26.12 15.19
N LEU A 425 7.50 -25.74 16.38
CA LEU A 425 8.33 -25.09 17.40
C LEU A 425 9.41 -26.05 17.90
N VAL A 426 9.06 -27.30 18.18
CA VAL A 426 9.99 -28.35 18.57
C VAL A 426 11.03 -28.58 17.46
N LEU A 427 10.62 -28.73 16.21
CA LEU A 427 11.53 -28.85 15.07
C LEU A 427 12.45 -27.63 14.94
N TYR A 428 11.95 -26.42 15.14
CA TYR A 428 12.76 -25.21 15.11
C TYR A 428 13.81 -25.19 16.23
N LEU A 429 13.39 -25.46 17.47
CA LEU A 429 14.29 -25.59 18.62
C LEU A 429 15.30 -26.73 18.41
N SER A 430 14.94 -27.75 17.62
CA SER A 430 15.80 -28.84 17.18
C SER A 430 16.76 -28.47 16.04
N ARG A 431 16.38 -27.61 15.11
CA ARG A 431 17.19 -27.25 13.93
C ARG A 431 18.28 -26.22 14.23
N ARG A 432 18.10 -25.41 15.27
CA ARG A 432 19.14 -24.47 15.76
C ARG A 432 20.42 -25.20 16.27
N GLN A 433 20.42 -26.53 16.30
CA GLN A 433 21.38 -27.39 16.98
C GLN A 433 22.59 -27.79 16.13
N ASP A 434 22.63 -27.53 14.82
CA ASP A 434 23.67 -28.06 13.90
C ASP A 434 25.10 -27.50 14.10
N THR A 435 25.36 -26.65 15.10
CA THR A 435 26.65 -25.96 15.25
C THR A 435 27.33 -26.09 16.63
N GLN A 436 26.78 -26.81 17.60
CA GLN A 436 27.31 -26.86 18.98
C GLN A 436 27.39 -28.30 19.56
N GLU A 437 28.19 -28.50 20.62
CA GLU A 437 28.41 -29.81 21.26
C GLU A 437 27.14 -30.37 21.94
N SER A 438 26.79 -31.63 21.61
CA SER A 438 25.56 -32.36 21.99
C SER A 438 25.05 -32.21 23.44
N ARG A 439 25.93 -31.98 24.44
CA ARG A 439 25.51 -31.84 25.85
C ARG A 439 24.99 -30.45 26.21
N VAL A 440 25.62 -29.38 25.71
CA VAL A 440 25.12 -28.00 25.93
C VAL A 440 23.78 -27.79 25.18
N LEU A 441 23.56 -28.58 24.14
CA LEU A 441 22.36 -28.54 23.30
C LEU A 441 21.08 -28.98 24.01
N SER A 442 21.11 -30.12 24.71
CA SER A 442 19.91 -30.63 25.40
C SER A 442 19.51 -29.71 26.54
N GLU A 443 20.48 -29.10 27.23
CA GLU A 443 20.23 -28.12 28.28
C GLU A 443 19.59 -26.85 27.73
N HIS A 444 20.09 -26.30 26.62
CA HIS A 444 19.50 -25.10 26.00
C HIS A 444 18.09 -25.36 25.47
N PHE A 445 17.88 -26.47 24.76
CA PHE A 445 16.57 -26.89 24.26
C PHE A 445 15.56 -27.04 25.40
N MET A 446 15.92 -27.80 26.44
CA MET A 446 15.04 -28.01 27.60
C MET A 446 14.80 -26.72 28.38
N SER A 447 15.79 -25.82 28.46
CA SER A 447 15.61 -24.51 29.06
C SER A 447 14.61 -23.65 28.30
N GLN A 448 14.66 -23.65 26.97
CA GLN A 448 13.68 -22.94 26.12
C GLN A 448 12.28 -23.54 26.29
N LEU A 449 12.16 -24.88 26.22
CA LEU A 449 10.88 -25.56 26.41
C LEU A 449 10.27 -25.27 27.79
N ARG A 450 11.08 -25.28 28.86
CA ARG A 450 10.65 -24.89 30.21
C ARG A 450 10.20 -23.43 30.28
N MET A 451 10.86 -22.53 29.55
CA MET A 451 10.45 -21.13 29.46
C MET A 451 9.04 -21.02 28.85
N TYR A 452 8.81 -21.64 27.68
CA TYR A 452 7.48 -21.64 27.05
C TYR A 452 6.42 -22.23 27.99
N SER A 453 6.70 -23.39 28.59
CA SER A 453 5.80 -24.04 29.54
C SER A 453 5.48 -23.15 30.75
N SER A 454 6.49 -22.50 31.33
CA SER A 454 6.32 -21.58 32.45
C SER A 454 5.44 -20.38 32.08
N VAL A 455 5.67 -19.77 30.91
CA VAL A 455 4.88 -18.64 30.43
C VAL A 455 3.43 -19.05 30.19
N LEU A 456 3.19 -20.16 29.50
CA LEU A 456 1.83 -20.67 29.26
C LEU A 456 1.11 -21.02 30.56
N CYS A 457 1.77 -21.70 31.50
CA CYS A 457 1.23 -21.99 32.82
C CYS A 457 0.87 -20.72 33.59
N SER A 458 1.74 -19.71 33.59
CA SER A 458 1.49 -18.43 34.26
C SER A 458 0.25 -17.70 33.72
N ARG A 459 -0.03 -17.88 32.43
CA ARG A 459 -1.19 -17.31 31.73
C ARG A 459 -2.42 -18.24 31.73
N LYS A 460 -2.38 -19.35 32.48
CA LYS A 460 -3.43 -20.36 32.61
C LYS A 460 -3.78 -21.08 31.28
N LEU A 461 -2.82 -21.17 30.37
CA LEU A 461 -2.95 -21.84 29.07
C LEU A 461 -2.61 -23.34 29.15
N LEU A 462 -3.13 -24.03 30.18
CA LEU A 462 -2.76 -25.42 30.51
C LEU A 462 -3.05 -26.43 29.38
N LYS A 463 -4.08 -26.15 28.58
CA LYS A 463 -4.45 -26.98 27.42
C LYS A 463 -3.36 -26.98 26.34
N LEU A 464 -2.73 -25.84 26.11
CA LEU A 464 -1.64 -25.68 25.15
C LEU A 464 -0.32 -26.22 25.73
N ASP A 465 -0.09 -26.00 27.03
CA ASP A 465 1.06 -26.57 27.74
C ASP A 465 1.10 -28.10 27.64
N ALA A 466 -0.05 -28.76 27.80
CA ALA A 466 -0.15 -30.22 27.63
C ALA A 466 0.28 -30.71 26.24
N SER A 467 0.12 -29.89 25.19
CA SER A 467 0.54 -30.24 23.82
C SER A 467 2.00 -29.91 23.50
N LEU A 468 2.74 -29.26 24.41
CA LEU A 468 4.19 -29.03 24.28
C LEU A 468 5.02 -30.21 24.76
N LEU A 469 4.48 -31.01 25.68
CA LEU A 469 5.16 -32.19 26.19
C LEU A 469 5.14 -33.24 25.07
N PRO A 470 6.32 -33.71 24.60
CA PRO A 470 6.34 -34.85 23.68
C PRO A 470 5.59 -35.99 24.38
N ASP A 471 4.66 -36.64 23.67
CA ASP A 471 4.05 -37.87 24.16
C ASP A 471 5.21 -38.78 24.55
N SER A 472 5.44 -38.89 25.86
CA SER A 472 6.48 -39.75 26.39
C SER A 472 6.02 -41.13 26.01
N ASP A 473 6.61 -41.64 24.94
CA ASP A 473 6.28 -42.89 24.30
C ASP A 473 5.84 -43.89 25.36
N MET A 474 4.53 -44.15 25.39
CA MET A 474 3.92 -45.17 26.20
C MET A 474 4.45 -46.46 25.62
N GLY A 475 5.65 -46.84 26.08
CA GLY A 475 6.45 -47.89 25.48
C GLY A 475 5.56 -49.04 25.09
N GLU A 476 5.61 -49.40 23.81
CA GLU A 476 5.01 -50.66 23.36
C GLU A 476 5.50 -51.73 24.33
N PRO A 477 4.59 -52.44 25.03
CA PRO A 477 5.00 -53.55 25.83
C PRO A 477 5.64 -54.56 24.88
N ASP A 478 6.93 -54.79 25.10
CA ASP A 478 7.77 -55.77 24.43
C ASP A 478 7.12 -57.16 24.61
N ASP A 479 6.26 -57.53 23.66
CA ASP A 479 5.53 -58.80 23.66
C ASP A 479 6.42 -59.88 23.03
N THR A 480 7.55 -60.16 23.69
CA THR A 480 8.28 -61.42 23.50
C THR A 480 7.47 -62.56 24.13
N GLY A 481 6.62 -63.20 23.33
CA GLY A 481 5.83 -64.36 23.74
C GLY A 481 5.61 -65.34 22.59
N GLU A 482 6.26 -66.49 22.70
CA GLU A 482 6.36 -67.61 21.76
C GLU A 482 5.06 -68.10 21.08
N ALA A 483 5.25 -68.60 19.86
CA ALA A 483 4.28 -69.29 19.04
C ALA A 483 3.81 -70.62 19.65
N HIS A 484 2.49 -70.86 19.69
CA HIS A 484 1.90 -72.19 19.43
C HIS A 484 0.45 -72.09 18.93
N SER A 485 0.10 -73.07 18.12
CA SER A 485 -0.99 -73.14 17.16
C SER A 485 -2.41 -73.25 17.71
N ALA A 486 -3.35 -72.70 16.93
CA ALA A 486 -4.70 -73.19 16.63
C ALA A 486 -5.69 -73.50 17.78
N SER A 487 -6.68 -72.60 17.98
CA SER A 487 -8.12 -72.88 17.80
C SER A 487 -8.99 -71.72 18.30
N SER A 488 -10.10 -71.47 17.60
CA SER A 488 -11.14 -70.46 17.83
C SER A 488 -12.49 -71.20 18.04
N PRO A 489 -13.61 -70.61 18.52
CA PRO A 489 -13.87 -69.36 19.26
C PRO A 489 -14.73 -69.56 20.53
N ARG A 490 -14.64 -68.68 21.55
CA ARG A 490 -15.78 -68.36 22.43
C ARG A 490 -15.76 -66.91 22.92
N HIS A 491 -16.92 -66.26 22.75
CA HIS A 491 -17.24 -64.90 23.18
C HIS A 491 -17.00 -64.68 24.69
N GLY A 492 -16.29 -63.59 25.01
CA GLY A 492 -16.14 -62.99 26.35
C GLY A 492 -16.46 -61.48 26.33
N PRO A 493 -16.71 -60.85 27.49
CA PRO A 493 -17.59 -59.67 27.65
C PRO A 493 -16.91 -58.32 27.32
N PRO A 494 -17.69 -57.26 27.06
CA PRO A 494 -17.18 -55.96 26.64
C PRO A 494 -16.39 -55.26 27.76
N SER A 495 -15.23 -54.72 27.38
CA SER A 495 -14.35 -53.94 28.24
C SER A 495 -14.97 -52.59 28.61
N LYS A 496 -14.73 -52.20 29.87
CA LYS A 496 -15.32 -51.04 30.53
C LYS A 496 -14.65 -49.77 30.04
N ARG A 497 -15.45 -48.85 29.47
CA ARG A 497 -15.11 -47.42 29.37
C ARG A 497 -14.91 -46.84 30.79
N PRO A 498 -14.04 -45.84 30.98
CA PRO A 498 -13.96 -45.11 32.24
C PRO A 498 -15.32 -44.46 32.53
N ARG A 499 -16.00 -44.90 33.59
CA ARG A 499 -17.21 -44.23 34.07
C ARG A 499 -16.78 -42.93 34.74
N ILE A 500 -17.06 -41.82 34.08
CA ILE A 500 -17.17 -40.51 34.75
C ILE A 500 -18.31 -40.67 35.76
N ASN A 501 -17.97 -40.70 37.05
CA ASN A 501 -18.97 -40.85 38.10
C ASN A 501 -19.83 -39.59 38.19
N PHE A 502 -21.14 -39.79 38.32
CA PHE A 502 -22.13 -38.71 38.47
C PHE A 502 -21.83 -37.84 39.70
N SER A 503 -21.13 -38.36 40.71
CA SER A 503 -20.64 -37.62 41.87
C SER A 503 -19.57 -36.59 41.54
N THR A 504 -18.71 -36.82 40.53
CA THR A 504 -17.70 -35.87 40.08
C THR A 504 -18.33 -34.74 39.27
N LEU A 505 -19.34 -35.06 38.45
CA LEU A 505 -20.19 -34.08 37.75
C LEU A 505 -21.04 -33.25 38.72
N LEU A 506 -21.54 -33.84 39.80
CA LEU A 506 -22.28 -33.12 40.85
C LEU A 506 -21.37 -32.22 41.68
N ALA A 507 -20.14 -32.65 41.99
CA ALA A 507 -19.17 -31.84 42.70
C ALA A 507 -18.78 -30.60 41.88
N ASP A 508 -18.53 -30.77 40.58
CA ASP A 508 -18.15 -29.67 39.68
C ASP A 508 -19.32 -28.69 39.44
N ALA A 509 -20.56 -29.18 39.40
CA ALA A 509 -21.77 -28.37 39.34
C ALA A 509 -22.07 -27.62 40.65
N GLN A 510 -21.62 -28.12 41.80
CA GLN A 510 -21.79 -27.47 43.10
C GLN A 510 -20.74 -26.39 43.38
N THR A 511 -19.53 -26.52 42.82
CA THR A 511 -18.45 -25.51 42.97
C THR A 511 -18.65 -24.27 42.09
N ASN A 512 -19.38 -24.40 40.97
CA ASN A 512 -19.67 -23.30 40.05
C ASN A 512 -21.00 -22.57 40.34
N ARG A 513 -21.29 -22.33 41.62
CA ARG A 513 -22.45 -21.51 42.01
C ARG A 513 -22.09 -20.02 41.92
N VAL A 514 -22.05 -19.49 40.70
CA VAL A 514 -22.00 -18.05 40.47
C VAL A 514 -23.32 -17.45 40.97
N VAL A 515 -23.21 -16.60 41.99
CA VAL A 515 -24.27 -15.75 42.52
C VAL A 515 -24.64 -14.74 41.44
N LEU A 516 -25.68 -15.04 40.67
CA LEU A 516 -26.33 -14.05 39.81
C LEU A 516 -27.48 -13.39 40.58
N HIS A 517 -27.36 -12.06 40.67
CA HIS A 517 -28.31 -11.04 41.12
C HIS A 517 -28.30 -10.65 42.62
N ALA A 518 -27.74 -9.46 42.88
CA ALA A 518 -28.57 -8.30 43.23
C ALA A 518 -27.75 -7.00 43.23
N LYS A 519 -28.05 -6.08 42.30
CA LYS A 519 -28.39 -4.69 42.66
C LYS A 519 -28.97 -3.91 41.48
N LYS A 520 -30.23 -3.53 41.66
CA LYS A 520 -30.94 -2.44 40.98
C LYS A 520 -30.22 -1.11 41.26
N GLY A 521 -30.03 -0.31 40.22
CA GLY A 521 -29.69 1.11 40.28
C GLY A 521 -29.53 1.63 38.86
N SER A 522 -30.61 2.03 38.18
CA SER A 522 -31.01 3.44 38.09
C SER A 522 -29.82 4.37 37.79
N SER A 523 -29.49 4.54 36.51
CA SER A 523 -28.85 5.79 36.07
C SER A 523 -29.61 6.33 34.86
N LYS A 524 -30.08 7.57 35.03
CA LYS A 524 -30.74 8.39 34.03
C LYS A 524 -29.68 8.85 33.03
N ILE A 525 -29.97 8.68 31.74
CA ILE A 525 -29.21 9.30 30.66
C ILE A 525 -29.68 10.77 30.58
N PRO A 526 -28.79 11.78 30.67
CA PRO A 526 -29.14 13.12 30.24
C PRO A 526 -28.95 13.24 28.73
N GLU A 527 -30.06 13.48 28.03
CA GLU A 527 -30.05 14.24 26.79
C GLU A 527 -29.33 15.57 27.02
N LYS A 528 -28.31 15.86 26.20
CA LYS A 528 -27.95 17.18 25.67
C LYS A 528 -26.54 17.13 25.10
N PHE A 529 -26.43 17.18 23.78
CA PHE A 529 -25.48 18.04 23.07
C PHE A 529 -26.04 18.30 21.67
N VAL A 530 -26.85 19.35 21.57
CA VAL A 530 -27.15 20.04 20.31
C VAL A 530 -25.98 21.00 20.10
N ILE A 531 -25.26 20.86 18.99
CA ILE A 531 -24.25 21.83 18.54
C ILE A 531 -25.02 22.96 17.83
N PRO A 532 -24.94 24.22 18.28
CA PRO A 532 -25.52 25.35 17.56
C PRO A 532 -24.68 25.68 16.32
N LEU A 533 -25.37 25.89 15.20
CA LEU A 533 -24.87 26.52 14.00
C LEU A 533 -24.61 28.01 14.30
N ALA A 534 -23.34 28.42 14.38
CA ALA A 534 -22.96 29.84 14.36
C ALA A 534 -22.94 30.29 12.89
N ALA A 535 -23.96 31.02 12.43
CA ALA A 535 -24.13 32.47 12.59
C ALA A 535 -23.01 33.25 11.89
N SER A 536 -23.35 33.66 10.67
CA SER A 536 -22.73 34.69 9.85
C SER A 536 -22.22 35.89 10.63
N HIS A 537 -20.97 36.27 10.39
CA HIS A 537 -20.47 37.60 10.73
C HIS A 537 -20.45 38.52 9.49
N PRO A 538 -20.80 39.80 9.66
CA PRO A 538 -20.94 40.77 8.59
C PRO A 538 -19.60 41.42 8.19
N SER A 539 -19.49 41.76 6.90
CA SER A 539 -18.44 42.61 6.33
C SER A 539 -18.33 43.96 7.03
N PRO A 540 -17.13 44.54 7.17
CA PRO A 540 -17.00 45.97 7.40
C PRO A 540 -16.80 46.73 6.09
N VAL A 541 -17.44 47.89 6.10
CA VAL A 541 -17.57 48.89 5.07
C VAL A 541 -16.28 49.69 4.88
N THR A 542 -15.98 49.90 3.60
CA THR A 542 -15.28 50.99 2.92
C THR A 542 -14.90 52.23 3.77
N HIS A 543 -13.61 52.58 3.77
CA HIS A 543 -13.18 53.98 3.86
C HIS A 543 -12.23 54.32 2.70
N ARG A 544 -12.81 55.10 1.79
CA ARG A 544 -12.20 55.82 0.69
C ARG A 544 -11.38 56.98 1.25
N THR A 545 -10.11 57.08 0.85
CA THR A 545 -9.33 58.32 1.02
C THR A 545 -8.46 58.48 -0.22
N GLU A 546 -8.70 59.57 -0.93
CA GLU A 546 -8.02 60.03 -2.15
C GLU A 546 -7.34 61.38 -1.82
N PRO A 547 -6.50 61.98 -2.69
CA PRO A 547 -5.04 61.97 -2.51
C PRO A 547 -4.42 63.38 -2.43
N SER A 548 -3.10 63.47 -2.24
CA SER A 548 -2.32 64.70 -2.49
C SER A 548 -0.86 64.42 -2.89
N PRO A 549 -0.18 65.32 -3.62
CA PRO A 549 0.73 64.97 -4.71
C PRO A 549 2.22 65.30 -4.47
N HIS A 550 3.02 65.03 -5.52
CA HIS A 550 4.46 65.28 -5.73
C HIS A 550 5.37 64.12 -5.26
N THR A 551 6.29 63.55 -6.07
CA THR A 551 7.31 64.23 -6.87
C THR A 551 7.90 63.28 -7.94
N HIS A 552 8.37 63.88 -9.03
CA HIS A 552 9.02 63.34 -10.23
C HIS A 552 10.24 62.42 -9.99
N GLN A 553 10.39 61.39 -10.83
CA GLN A 553 11.64 60.96 -11.52
C GLN A 553 11.29 59.76 -12.44
N ALA A 554 11.18 59.95 -13.75
CA ALA A 554 12.24 59.84 -14.76
C ALA A 554 12.55 58.38 -15.18
N GLU A 555 11.93 58.00 -16.31
CA GLU A 555 12.47 57.26 -17.45
C GLU A 555 13.29 55.97 -17.21
N SER A 556 12.71 54.83 -17.61
CA SER A 556 13.45 53.77 -18.31
C SER A 556 12.45 52.89 -19.07
N ILE A 557 12.24 53.22 -20.34
CA ILE A 557 11.63 52.35 -21.34
C ILE A 557 12.69 51.30 -21.69
N LEU A 558 12.46 50.03 -21.32
CA LEU A 558 13.24 48.92 -21.85
C LEU A 558 12.35 48.08 -22.77
N SER A 559 12.73 48.21 -24.03
CA SER A 559 12.19 47.55 -25.21
C SER A 559 12.14 46.04 -25.05
N ASP A 560 10.97 45.52 -25.40
CA ASP A 560 10.70 44.17 -25.86
C ASP A 560 11.45 43.98 -27.19
N ASP A 561 12.36 43.00 -27.28
CA ASP A 561 12.73 42.30 -28.52
C ASP A 561 13.86 41.27 -28.29
N SER A 562 13.75 40.14 -29.00
CA SER A 562 14.74 39.07 -29.26
C SER A 562 14.85 37.88 -28.28
N LEU A 563 14.02 36.86 -28.52
CA LEU A 563 14.41 35.46 -28.35
C LEU A 563 14.01 34.66 -29.60
N ASP A 564 14.78 34.84 -30.66
CA ASP A 564 14.79 33.95 -31.82
C ASP A 564 16.11 33.18 -31.81
N LEU A 565 16.17 32.14 -30.97
CA LEU A 565 17.37 31.36 -30.68
C LEU A 565 17.24 29.90 -31.13
N PHE A 566 16.46 29.59 -32.17
CA PHE A 566 16.43 28.24 -32.75
C PHE A 566 16.16 28.25 -34.26
N ALA A 567 17.10 28.78 -35.06
CA ALA A 567 17.17 28.46 -36.49
C ALA A 567 18.30 27.42 -36.73
N PRO A 568 18.02 26.29 -37.41
CA PRO A 568 19.03 25.28 -37.71
C PRO A 568 19.99 25.79 -38.79
N SER A 569 21.29 25.67 -38.53
CA SER A 569 22.36 25.93 -39.50
C SER A 569 22.29 24.92 -40.66
N SER A 570 22.04 25.39 -41.87
CA SER A 570 22.23 24.63 -43.11
C SER A 570 23.69 24.19 -43.28
N PRO A 571 23.95 23.03 -43.88
CA PRO A 571 25.30 22.55 -44.15
C PRO A 571 25.92 23.33 -45.32
N ARG A 572 27.16 23.81 -45.11
CA ARG A 572 28.02 24.29 -46.20
C ARG A 572 28.50 23.09 -47.02
N SER A 573 28.26 23.17 -48.32
CA SER A 573 28.92 22.39 -49.36
C SER A 573 30.36 22.87 -49.56
N GLU A 574 31.31 21.95 -49.47
CA GLU A 574 32.54 21.95 -50.28
C GLU A 574 32.50 20.73 -51.21
#